data_AF-A0A6I5ZLA9-F1
#
_entry.id   AF-A0A6I5ZLA9-F1
#
_cell.length_a   1.000
_cell.length_b   1.000
_cell.length_c   1.000
_cell.angle_alpha   90.00
_cell.angle_beta   90.00
_cell.angle_gamma   90.00
#
_symmetry.space_group_name_H-M   'P 1'
#
loop_
_entity.id
_entity.type
_entity.pdbx_description
1 polymer ?
#
loop_
_entity_poly.entity_id
_entity_poly.type
_entity_poly.pdbx_seq_one_letter_code
_entity_poly.pdbx_strand_id
1 'polypeptide(L)'
;MPTLPALTSLLQRSRARLSTSAASLPQINTVLSITEHRSAGGHDYGLIRAHATGHYTVILAATGATLRDWQQLCDYTHIDFGADAWDVVAVTAVADHFPRTDTAHRQWMVPEGHHHLDVADLATDTYLAVTFVAATSAMKTTPDEMAVEVGRRLHTLIGSLHAAGLDTTPLTAAQVAAVGVRAYRGGLVEDTSPAFADIAPDSTPHRVRDVFCHNDLLSATWVIAPHVLEPPHAMGSVLAQLLERDPTTPRTRLAITWRATRIADTIHPDDPIRLTFEPALQRFGATLTITEPRPRTPSVDALRTRLPLFARLGVRNGYDRHAELFAAGIGLGVLLPEHGDITDEALRHRHR
;
A
#
# COMPACT_ATOMS: atom_id res chain seq x y z
N MET A 1 28.04 24.44 -28.66
CA MET A 1 26.58 24.46 -28.91
C MET A 1 26.17 23.08 -29.38
N PRO A 2 25.30 22.33 -28.67
CA PRO A 2 24.86 21.03 -29.15
C PRO A 2 24.01 21.25 -30.41
N THR A 3 24.20 20.38 -31.41
CA THR A 3 23.51 20.45 -32.70
C THR A 3 22.04 20.07 -32.55
N LEU A 4 21.15 20.69 -33.33
CA LEU A 4 19.69 20.46 -33.31
C LEU A 4 19.24 18.98 -33.23
N PRO A 5 19.90 17.98 -33.86
CA PRO A 5 19.52 16.57 -33.74
C PRO A 5 19.67 15.99 -32.32
N ALA A 6 20.62 16.50 -31.53
CA ALA A 6 20.85 16.04 -30.15
C ALA A 6 19.74 16.51 -29.20
N LEU A 7 19.17 17.70 -29.44
CA LEU A 7 18.03 18.23 -28.69
C LEU A 7 16.74 17.47 -29.00
N THR A 8 16.51 17.10 -30.27
CA THR A 8 15.36 16.27 -30.66
C THR A 8 15.46 14.87 -30.04
N SER A 9 16.64 14.25 -30.05
CA SER A 9 16.89 12.96 -29.38
C SER A 9 16.69 13.03 -27.85
N LEU A 10 17.10 14.12 -27.20
CA LEU A 10 16.89 14.31 -25.76
C LEU A 10 15.40 14.54 -25.41
N LEU A 11 14.68 15.31 -26.23
CA LEU A 11 13.24 15.55 -26.07
C LEU A 11 12.39 14.31 -26.42
N GLN A 12 12.88 13.47 -27.33
CA GLN A 12 12.22 12.22 -27.72
C GLN A 12 12.51 11.10 -26.71
N ARG A 13 13.70 11.11 -26.07
CA ARG A 13 14.03 10.26 -24.91
C ARG A 13 13.37 10.69 -23.61
N SER A 14 13.03 11.98 -23.43
CA SER A 14 12.24 12.44 -22.28
C SER A 14 10.75 12.14 -22.48
N ARG A 15 10.21 12.28 -23.69
CA ARG A 15 8.82 11.90 -24.01
C ARG A 15 8.57 10.39 -23.99
N ALA A 16 9.57 9.57 -24.32
CA ALA A 16 9.45 8.11 -24.28
C ALA A 16 9.34 7.52 -22.86
N ARG A 17 9.63 8.27 -21.79
CA ARG A 17 9.48 7.80 -20.40
C ARG A 17 8.11 8.06 -19.79
N LEU A 18 7.25 8.83 -20.47
CA LEU A 18 5.88 9.10 -20.03
C LEU A 18 4.92 8.05 -20.62
N SER A 19 5.14 6.77 -20.33
CA SER A 19 4.10 5.76 -20.58
C SER A 19 3.06 5.89 -19.47
N THR A 20 1.95 6.56 -19.75
CA THR A 20 0.80 6.56 -18.83
C THR A 20 0.10 5.22 -18.98
N SER A 21 0.12 4.41 -17.92
CA SER A 21 -0.58 3.13 -17.85
C SER A 21 -1.63 3.19 -16.74
N ALA A 22 -2.80 2.60 -16.94
CA ALA A 22 -3.94 2.72 -16.02
C ALA A 22 -4.61 1.38 -15.75
N ALA A 23 -5.11 1.20 -14.52
CA ALA A 23 -5.80 0.02 -14.04
C ALA A 23 -7.11 0.40 -13.32
N SER A 24 -8.14 -0.41 -13.55
CA SER A 24 -9.37 -0.38 -12.75
C SER A 24 -9.32 -1.56 -11.78
N LEU A 25 -9.30 -1.28 -10.48
CA LEU A 25 -9.20 -2.32 -9.46
C LEU A 25 -10.60 -2.79 -9.03
N PRO A 26 -10.77 -4.07 -8.64
CA PRO A 26 -12.05 -4.59 -8.17
C PRO A 26 -12.60 -3.80 -6.98
N GLN A 27 -13.86 -3.37 -7.07
CA GLN A 27 -14.59 -2.63 -6.02
C GLN A 27 -13.93 -1.31 -5.60
N ILE A 28 -13.11 -0.73 -6.48
CA ILE A 28 -12.54 0.60 -6.33
C ILE A 28 -13.24 1.55 -7.31
N ASN A 29 -13.81 2.63 -6.79
CA ASN A 29 -14.65 3.58 -7.52
C ASN A 29 -13.84 4.60 -8.35
N THR A 30 -12.53 4.41 -8.47
CA THR A 30 -11.61 5.28 -9.20
C THR A 30 -10.67 4.45 -10.05
N VAL A 31 -10.42 4.93 -11.27
CA VAL A 31 -9.29 4.44 -12.07
C VAL A 31 -7.99 4.93 -11.42
N LEU A 32 -6.99 4.06 -11.38
CA LEU A 32 -5.63 4.41 -11.02
C LEU A 32 -4.78 4.49 -12.28
N SER A 33 -3.99 5.53 -12.42
CA SER A 33 -2.97 5.61 -13.48
C SER A 33 -1.60 5.85 -12.87
N ILE A 34 -0.54 5.47 -13.57
CA ILE A 34 0.83 5.77 -13.17
C ILE A 34 1.57 6.52 -14.27
N THR A 35 2.44 7.43 -13.86
CA THR A 35 3.40 8.14 -14.71
C THR A 35 4.78 8.08 -14.06
N GLU A 36 5.85 8.11 -14.87
CA GLU A 36 7.22 8.06 -14.36
C GLU A 36 7.91 9.41 -14.49
N HIS A 37 8.60 9.81 -13.42
CA HIS A 37 9.20 11.14 -13.26
C HIS A 37 10.57 11.04 -12.60
N ARG A 38 11.28 12.17 -12.57
CA ARG A 38 12.58 12.28 -11.89
C ARG A 38 12.55 13.36 -10.83
N SER A 39 12.98 13.00 -9.62
CA SER A 39 13.04 13.90 -8.46
C SER A 39 14.23 14.86 -8.53
N ALA A 40 14.20 15.93 -7.73
CA ALA A 40 15.32 16.87 -7.61
C ALA A 40 16.60 16.20 -7.09
N GLY A 41 16.44 15.14 -6.27
CA GLY A 41 17.55 14.30 -5.77
C GLY A 41 18.08 13.28 -6.79
N GLY A 42 17.57 13.29 -8.03
CA GLY A 42 18.07 12.45 -9.13
C GLY A 42 17.46 11.05 -9.23
N HIS A 43 16.59 10.65 -8.28
CA HIS A 43 15.87 9.38 -8.31
C HIS A 43 14.72 9.39 -9.32
N ASP A 44 14.59 8.32 -10.10
CA ASP A 44 13.40 8.04 -10.89
C ASP A 44 12.29 7.47 -9.98
N TYR A 45 11.04 7.86 -10.20
CA TYR A 45 9.92 7.44 -9.37
C TYR A 45 8.61 7.36 -10.15
N GLY A 46 7.76 6.41 -9.78
CA GLY A 46 6.39 6.29 -10.24
C GLY A 46 5.45 7.15 -9.40
N LEU A 47 4.59 7.92 -10.07
CA LEU A 47 3.54 8.72 -9.47
C LEU A 47 2.18 8.14 -9.85
N ILE A 48 1.53 7.49 -8.89
CA ILE A 48 0.18 6.95 -9.03
C ILE A 48 -0.81 8.11 -8.88
N ARG A 49 -1.89 8.11 -9.66
CA ARG A 49 -2.99 9.06 -9.56
C ARG A 49 -4.31 8.31 -9.45
N ALA A 50 -5.09 8.63 -8.43
CA ALA A 50 -6.51 8.28 -8.34
C ALA A 50 -7.34 9.39 -9.01
N HIS A 51 -7.93 9.07 -10.16
CA HIS A 51 -8.61 10.06 -11.00
C HIS A 51 -9.81 10.75 -10.33
N ALA A 52 -10.62 10.02 -9.56
CA ALA A 52 -11.86 10.55 -9.00
C ALA A 52 -11.61 11.58 -7.88
N THR A 53 -10.55 11.41 -7.10
CA THR A 53 -10.29 12.23 -5.90
C THR A 53 -9.14 13.22 -6.07
N GLY A 54 -8.31 13.06 -7.11
CA GLY A 54 -7.08 13.84 -7.26
C GLY A 54 -6.05 13.52 -6.17
N HIS A 55 -6.05 12.28 -5.67
CA HIS A 55 -4.98 11.77 -4.82
C HIS A 55 -3.82 11.29 -5.69
N TYR A 56 -2.60 11.55 -5.22
CA TYR A 56 -1.36 11.18 -5.87
C TYR A 56 -0.47 10.42 -4.89
N THR A 57 0.08 9.29 -5.29
CA THR A 57 0.85 8.44 -4.37
C THR A 57 2.20 8.08 -4.96
N VAL A 58 3.24 8.19 -4.14
CA VAL A 58 4.57 7.62 -4.39
C VAL A 58 4.81 6.47 -3.44
N ILE A 59 5.51 5.43 -3.90
CA ILE A 59 5.91 4.30 -3.07
C ILE A 59 7.41 4.35 -2.85
N LEU A 60 7.83 4.25 -1.60
CA LEU A 60 9.22 4.25 -1.15
C LEU A 60 9.54 2.87 -0.60
N ALA A 61 10.36 2.09 -1.29
CA ALA A 61 10.87 0.84 -0.74
C ALA A 61 11.82 1.13 0.41
N ALA A 62 11.64 0.44 1.53
CA ALA A 62 12.55 0.50 2.66
C ALA A 62 13.70 -0.51 2.47
N THR A 63 14.41 -0.37 1.35
CA THR A 63 15.47 -1.29 0.94
C THR A 63 16.59 -1.28 1.98
N GLY A 64 16.78 -2.42 2.66
CA GLY A 64 17.82 -2.56 3.69
C GLY A 64 17.35 -2.27 5.12
N ALA A 65 16.13 -1.75 5.31
CA ALA A 65 15.53 -1.64 6.62
C ALA A 65 15.24 -3.03 7.19
N THR A 66 15.66 -3.26 8.43
CA THR A 66 15.29 -4.47 9.15
C THR A 66 13.82 -4.39 9.58
N LEU A 67 13.21 -5.55 9.90
CA LEU A 67 11.89 -5.57 10.53
C LEU A 67 11.85 -4.76 11.84
N ARG A 68 12.99 -4.56 12.51
CA ARG A 68 13.10 -3.74 13.70
C ARG A 68 13.01 -2.24 13.37
N ASP A 69 13.69 -1.80 12.32
CA ASP A 69 13.59 -0.40 11.85
C ASP A 69 12.16 -0.10 11.40
N TRP A 70 11.52 -1.09 10.78
CA TRP A 70 10.10 -1.05 10.43
C TRP A 70 9.18 -0.96 11.65
N GLN A 71 9.46 -1.74 12.71
CA GLN A 71 8.72 -1.67 13.98
C GLN A 71 8.83 -0.28 14.61
N GLN A 72 10.02 0.33 14.61
CA GLN A 72 10.23 1.66 15.16
C GLN A 72 9.44 2.74 14.40
N LEU A 73 9.27 2.62 13.08
CA LEU A 73 8.36 3.51 12.36
C LEU A 73 6.90 3.29 12.78
N CYS A 74 6.50 2.02 12.89
CA CYS A 74 5.13 1.68 13.22
C CYS A 74 4.76 2.04 14.67
N ASP A 75 5.75 2.27 15.53
CA ASP A 75 5.60 2.73 16.91
C ASP A 75 5.03 4.17 16.99
N TYR A 76 5.23 5.00 15.96
CA TYR A 76 4.66 6.36 15.94
C TYR A 76 3.14 6.32 15.82
N THR A 77 2.44 6.90 16.80
CA THR A 77 0.99 7.11 16.75
C THR A 77 0.60 8.28 15.86
N HIS A 78 1.52 9.23 15.70
CA HIS A 78 1.39 10.43 14.88
C HIS A 78 2.64 10.63 14.04
N ILE A 79 2.48 11.07 12.79
CA ILE A 79 3.59 11.43 11.90
C ILE A 79 3.42 12.90 11.52
N ASP A 80 4.42 13.73 11.83
CA ASP A 80 4.45 15.14 11.47
C ASP A 80 5.36 15.35 10.25
N PHE A 81 4.78 15.91 9.18
CA PHE A 81 5.50 16.27 7.96
C PHE A 81 5.94 17.74 7.92
N GLY A 82 5.65 18.50 8.97
CA GLY A 82 5.90 19.94 9.09
C GLY A 82 4.81 20.77 8.44
N ALA A 83 4.68 22.03 8.90
CA ALA A 83 3.59 22.96 8.55
C ALA A 83 3.32 23.13 7.03
N ASP A 84 4.36 22.99 6.21
CA ASP A 84 4.28 23.19 4.76
C ASP A 84 3.76 21.96 3.97
N ALA A 85 3.55 20.82 4.64
CA ALA A 85 3.15 19.55 4.04
C ALA A 85 1.65 19.23 4.23
N TRP A 86 0.80 20.25 4.26
CA TRP A 86 -0.65 20.16 4.45
C TRP A 86 -1.39 19.30 3.42
N ASP A 87 -0.78 19.07 2.26
CA ASP A 87 -1.32 18.26 1.18
C ASP A 87 -0.99 16.76 1.31
N VAL A 88 -0.15 16.35 2.28
CA VAL A 88 0.03 14.94 2.64
C VAL A 88 -1.19 14.48 3.42
N VAL A 89 -1.96 13.57 2.85
CA VAL A 89 -3.24 13.12 3.42
C VAL A 89 -3.21 11.72 4.00
N ALA A 90 -2.22 10.90 3.60
CA ALA A 90 -2.03 9.57 4.13
C ALA A 90 -0.60 9.05 3.98
N VAL A 91 -0.21 8.19 4.91
CA VAL A 91 0.95 7.31 4.80
C VAL A 91 0.49 5.89 5.09
N THR A 92 0.86 4.94 4.25
CA THR A 92 0.60 3.50 4.49
C THR A 92 1.92 2.76 4.50
N ALA A 93 2.28 2.20 5.66
CA ALA A 93 3.41 1.30 5.81
C ALA A 93 2.95 -0.13 5.54
N VAL A 94 3.51 -0.79 4.53
CA VAL A 94 3.21 -2.18 4.17
C VAL A 94 4.40 -3.09 4.43
N ALA A 95 4.15 -4.23 5.08
CA ALA A 95 5.03 -5.40 5.09
C ALA A 95 4.30 -6.55 4.39
N ASP A 96 4.86 -7.07 3.29
CA ASP A 96 4.28 -8.12 2.47
C ASP A 96 5.18 -9.37 2.49
N HIS A 97 4.68 -10.44 3.09
CA HIS A 97 5.35 -11.75 3.14
C HIS A 97 4.92 -12.59 1.94
N PHE A 98 5.87 -13.29 1.32
CA PHE A 98 5.58 -14.16 0.17
C PHE A 98 6.66 -15.24 0.00
N PRO A 99 6.34 -16.37 -0.68
CA PRO A 99 7.35 -17.34 -1.09
C PRO A 99 8.43 -16.70 -1.97
N ARG A 100 9.69 -16.73 -1.52
CA ARG A 100 10.81 -15.99 -2.12
C ARG A 100 11.28 -16.52 -3.46
N THR A 101 11.14 -17.82 -3.69
CA THR A 101 11.70 -18.51 -4.86
C THR A 101 10.61 -19.20 -5.66
N ASP A 102 10.85 -19.44 -6.95
CA ASP A 102 9.90 -20.17 -7.81
C ASP A 102 9.55 -21.55 -7.23
N THR A 103 10.53 -22.26 -6.68
CA THR A 103 10.31 -23.54 -6.01
C THR A 103 9.35 -23.39 -4.82
N ALA A 104 9.61 -22.43 -3.93
CA ALA A 104 8.75 -22.18 -2.77
C ALA A 104 7.34 -21.72 -3.20
N HIS A 105 7.24 -20.89 -4.25
CA HIS A 105 5.96 -20.46 -4.80
C HIS A 105 5.17 -21.64 -5.36
N ARG A 106 5.79 -22.50 -6.18
CA ARG A 106 5.15 -23.71 -6.71
C ARG A 106 4.73 -24.68 -5.61
N GLN A 107 5.52 -24.83 -4.55
CA GLN A 107 5.13 -25.60 -3.37
C GLN A 107 3.89 -24.99 -2.71
N TRP A 108 3.89 -23.69 -2.41
CA TRP A 108 2.74 -23.00 -1.81
C TRP A 108 1.44 -23.20 -2.60
N MET A 109 1.51 -23.16 -3.94
CA MET A 109 0.34 -23.28 -4.84
C MET A 109 -0.37 -24.64 -4.78
N VAL A 110 0.26 -25.68 -4.25
CA VAL A 110 -0.36 -27.02 -4.10
C VAL A 110 -1.25 -27.05 -2.83
N PRO A 111 -2.41 -27.72 -2.81
CA PRO A 111 -3.39 -27.66 -1.72
C PRO A 111 -2.84 -27.85 -0.29
N GLU A 112 -1.81 -28.67 -0.11
CA GLU A 112 -1.15 -28.96 1.18
C GLU A 112 0.32 -28.50 1.23
N GLY A 113 0.79 -27.78 0.22
CA GLY A 113 2.22 -27.55 0.03
C GLY A 113 2.87 -26.60 1.03
N HIS A 114 2.07 -25.89 1.85
CA HIS A 114 2.57 -25.10 2.97
C HIS A 114 3.29 -25.95 4.03
N HIS A 115 2.98 -27.25 4.13
CA HIS A 115 3.73 -28.20 4.98
C HIS A 115 5.16 -28.46 4.52
N HIS A 116 5.52 -28.04 3.30
CA HIS A 116 6.84 -28.20 2.73
C HIS A 116 7.67 -26.92 2.74
N LEU A 117 7.12 -25.83 3.28
CA LEU A 117 7.80 -24.54 3.39
C LEU A 117 8.38 -24.36 4.78
N ASP A 118 9.58 -23.78 4.82
CA ASP A 118 10.20 -23.28 6.03
C ASP A 118 10.20 -21.75 6.05
N VAL A 119 10.48 -21.15 7.22
CA VAL A 119 10.59 -19.68 7.36
C VAL A 119 11.65 -19.10 6.40
N ALA A 120 12.67 -19.87 6.05
CA ALA A 120 13.73 -19.48 5.12
C ALA A 120 13.24 -19.35 3.66
N ASP A 121 12.12 -20.00 3.31
CA ASP A 121 11.49 -19.93 1.99
C ASP A 121 10.66 -18.66 1.79
N LEU A 122 10.40 -17.92 2.87
CA LEU A 122 9.59 -16.71 2.84
C LEU A 122 10.48 -15.46 2.79
N ALA A 123 10.10 -14.50 1.94
CA ALA A 123 10.67 -13.15 1.92
C ALA A 123 9.69 -12.15 2.54
N THR A 124 10.20 -10.97 2.85
CA THR A 124 9.39 -9.80 3.23
C THR A 124 9.83 -8.61 2.40
N ASP A 125 8.88 -7.98 1.72
CA ASP A 125 9.07 -6.64 1.16
C ASP A 125 8.43 -5.62 2.11
N THR A 126 9.15 -4.53 2.41
CA THR A 126 8.65 -3.40 3.20
C THR A 126 8.71 -2.11 2.39
N TYR A 127 7.64 -1.34 2.42
CA TYR A 127 7.56 -0.07 1.68
C TYR A 127 6.49 0.88 2.24
N LEU A 128 6.71 2.16 2.01
CA LEU A 128 5.83 3.25 2.40
C LEU A 128 5.13 3.85 1.19
N ALA A 129 3.81 3.88 1.21
CA ALA A 129 3.01 4.64 0.26
C ALA A 129 2.66 6.00 0.87
N VAL A 130 3.16 7.09 0.29
CA VAL A 130 2.87 8.45 0.73
C VAL A 130 1.93 9.11 -0.26
N THR A 131 0.75 9.51 0.23
CA THR A 131 -0.34 10.03 -0.59
C THR A 131 -0.57 11.52 -0.34
N PHE A 132 -0.56 12.27 -1.43
CA PHE A 132 -0.80 13.69 -1.51
C PHE A 132 -2.19 13.96 -2.11
N VAL A 133 -2.79 15.09 -1.78
CA VAL A 133 -3.98 15.61 -2.46
C VAL A 133 -3.61 16.80 -3.33
N ALA A 134 -4.15 16.84 -4.55
CA ALA A 134 -3.94 17.99 -5.42
C ALA A 134 -4.59 19.26 -4.85
N ALA A 135 -3.76 20.29 -4.66
CA ALA A 135 -4.15 21.59 -4.10
C ALA A 135 -5.01 22.44 -5.07
N THR A 136 -4.79 22.29 -6.38
CA THR A 136 -5.45 23.11 -7.41
C THR A 136 -6.18 22.23 -8.42
N SER A 137 -7.12 22.81 -9.17
CA SER A 137 -7.80 22.11 -10.27
C SER A 137 -6.84 21.67 -11.37
N ALA A 138 -5.80 22.48 -11.64
CA ALA A 138 -4.78 22.16 -12.64
C ALA A 138 -3.95 20.93 -12.22
N MET A 139 -3.52 20.88 -10.96
CA MET A 139 -2.88 19.71 -10.35
C MET A 139 -3.79 18.47 -10.35
N LYS A 140 -5.10 18.64 -10.23
CA LYS A 140 -6.06 17.52 -10.31
C LYS A 140 -6.13 16.93 -11.70
N THR A 141 -5.94 17.72 -12.76
CA THR A 141 -6.10 17.27 -14.16
C THR A 141 -4.77 16.89 -14.81
N THR A 142 -3.69 17.60 -14.47
CA THR A 142 -2.38 17.54 -15.10
C THR A 142 -1.36 16.90 -14.15
N PRO A 143 -1.01 15.61 -14.35
CA PRO A 143 -0.13 14.89 -13.43
C PRO A 143 1.28 15.49 -13.36
N ASP A 144 1.77 16.12 -14.43
CA ASP A 144 3.10 16.73 -14.48
C ASP A 144 3.28 17.87 -13.46
N GLU A 145 2.23 18.65 -13.20
CA GLU A 145 2.29 19.71 -12.17
C GLU A 145 2.48 19.12 -10.78
N MET A 146 1.75 18.04 -10.48
CA MET A 146 1.92 17.31 -9.23
C MET A 146 3.28 16.63 -9.15
N ALA A 147 3.80 16.10 -10.25
CA ALA A 147 5.11 15.48 -10.29
C ALA A 147 6.24 16.48 -10.02
N VAL A 148 6.15 17.72 -10.52
CA VAL A 148 7.14 18.76 -10.19
C VAL A 148 7.14 19.04 -8.69
N GLU A 149 5.96 19.18 -8.08
CA GLU A 149 5.85 19.51 -6.66
C GLU A 149 6.27 18.35 -5.76
N VAL A 150 5.77 17.14 -6.03
CA VAL A 150 6.17 15.92 -5.31
C VAL A 150 7.67 15.66 -5.48
N GLY A 151 8.20 15.76 -6.70
CA GLY A 151 9.60 15.53 -7.00
C GLY A 151 10.56 16.50 -6.31
N ARG A 152 10.12 17.73 -6.03
CA ARG A 152 10.86 18.72 -5.23
C ARG A 152 10.94 18.33 -3.76
N ARG A 153 9.82 17.85 -3.18
CA ARG A 153 9.71 17.50 -1.75
C ARG A 153 10.23 16.11 -1.42
N LEU A 154 10.21 15.20 -2.39
CA LEU A 154 10.61 13.82 -2.22
C LEU A 154 12.04 13.69 -1.69
N HIS A 155 12.96 14.56 -2.10
CA HIS A 155 14.32 14.57 -1.57
C HIS A 155 14.36 14.86 -0.06
N THR A 156 13.61 15.88 0.39
CA THR A 156 13.49 16.22 1.82
C THR A 156 12.84 15.09 2.60
N LEU A 157 11.77 14.49 2.06
CA LEU A 157 11.10 13.35 2.69
C LEU A 157 12.04 12.16 2.89
N ILE A 158 12.80 11.77 1.86
CA ILE A 158 13.79 10.69 1.95
C ILE A 158 14.85 11.04 3.01
N GLY A 159 15.32 12.29 3.04
CA GLY A 159 16.26 12.77 4.06
C GLY A 159 15.70 12.67 5.48
N SER A 160 14.44 13.02 5.70
CA SER A 160 13.77 12.89 7.00
C SER A 160 13.59 11.43 7.42
N LEU A 161 13.21 10.54 6.50
CA LEU A 161 13.10 9.10 6.76
C LEU A 161 14.47 8.50 7.11
N HIS A 162 15.53 8.88 6.37
CA HIS A 162 16.90 8.48 6.67
C HIS A 162 17.34 8.94 8.07
N ALA A 163 17.06 10.21 8.43
CA ALA A 163 17.35 10.73 9.76
C ALA A 163 16.58 10.01 10.88
N ALA A 164 15.41 9.46 10.58
CA ALA A 164 14.63 8.60 11.47
C ALA A 164 15.11 7.13 11.49
N GLY A 165 16.18 6.80 10.78
CA GLY A 165 16.76 5.45 10.69
C GLY A 165 16.14 4.54 9.64
N LEU A 166 15.33 5.09 8.72
CA LEU A 166 14.70 4.35 7.64
C LEU A 166 15.25 4.77 6.29
N ASP A 167 16.19 3.99 5.79
CA ASP A 167 16.68 4.13 4.42
C ASP A 167 15.59 3.75 3.42
N THR A 168 15.27 4.69 2.52
CA THR A 168 14.22 4.49 1.54
C THR A 168 14.65 4.91 0.14
N THR A 169 14.10 4.26 -0.87
CA THR A 169 14.28 4.59 -2.28
C THR A 169 12.94 4.57 -2.98
N PRO A 170 12.58 5.61 -3.77
CA PRO A 170 11.32 5.61 -4.49
C PRO A 170 11.30 4.51 -5.56
N LEU A 171 10.16 3.86 -5.71
CA LEU A 171 9.94 2.84 -6.73
C LEU A 171 9.63 3.49 -8.08
N THR A 172 10.18 2.91 -9.14
CA THR A 172 9.85 3.23 -10.53
C THR A 172 8.44 2.76 -10.90
N ALA A 173 7.91 3.20 -12.04
CA ALA A 173 6.57 2.79 -12.45
C ALA A 173 6.44 1.27 -12.64
N ALA A 174 7.47 0.63 -13.22
CA ALA A 174 7.53 -0.82 -13.38
C ALA A 174 7.62 -1.57 -12.05
N GLN A 175 8.39 -1.04 -11.08
CA GLN A 175 8.48 -1.65 -9.75
C GLN A 175 7.16 -1.53 -8.98
N VAL A 176 6.45 -0.40 -9.10
CA VAL A 176 5.10 -0.25 -8.55
C VAL A 176 4.12 -1.24 -9.20
N ALA A 177 4.18 -1.41 -10.52
CA ALA A 177 3.36 -2.41 -11.22
C ALA A 177 3.64 -3.83 -10.72
N ALA A 178 4.92 -4.17 -10.47
CA ALA A 178 5.31 -5.47 -9.92
C ALA A 178 4.72 -5.74 -8.53
N VAL A 179 4.61 -4.70 -7.67
CA VAL A 179 3.93 -4.82 -6.36
C VAL A 179 2.46 -5.20 -6.56
N GLY A 180 1.74 -4.49 -7.43
CA GLY A 180 0.33 -4.74 -7.69
C GLY A 180 0.07 -6.08 -8.38
N VAL A 181 0.84 -6.42 -9.42
CA VAL A 181 0.73 -7.68 -10.15
C VAL A 181 1.00 -8.85 -9.22
N ARG A 182 2.06 -8.79 -8.41
CA ARG A 182 2.31 -9.82 -7.41
C ARG A 182 1.07 -9.97 -6.53
N ALA A 183 0.57 -8.89 -5.93
CA ALA A 183 -0.61 -8.90 -5.04
C ALA A 183 -1.81 -9.64 -5.67
N TYR A 184 -2.28 -9.19 -6.84
CA TYR A 184 -3.50 -9.71 -7.47
C TYR A 184 -3.32 -11.03 -8.24
N ARG A 185 -2.14 -11.31 -8.80
CA ARG A 185 -1.92 -12.47 -9.69
C ARG A 185 -1.17 -13.62 -9.04
N GLY A 186 -0.60 -13.45 -7.85
CA GLY A 186 0.02 -14.55 -7.11
C GLY A 186 1.44 -14.89 -7.52
N GLY A 187 1.76 -14.78 -8.80
CA GLY A 187 3.04 -15.19 -9.34
C GLY A 187 4.22 -14.37 -8.79
N LEU A 188 5.36 -15.05 -8.66
CA LEU A 188 6.65 -14.37 -8.78
C LEU A 188 6.69 -13.84 -10.22
N VAL A 189 6.75 -12.53 -10.35
CA VAL A 189 6.65 -11.79 -11.60
C VAL A 189 7.63 -12.38 -12.64
N GLU A 190 7.13 -13.22 -13.56
CA GLU A 190 7.93 -13.86 -14.63
C GLU A 190 8.38 -12.82 -15.67
N ASP A 191 7.55 -11.81 -15.90
CA ASP A 191 7.87 -10.64 -16.69
C ASP A 191 8.72 -9.67 -15.88
N THR A 192 9.98 -9.48 -16.24
CA THR A 192 10.89 -8.55 -15.54
C THR A 192 10.40 -7.09 -15.45
N SER A 193 9.35 -6.68 -16.18
CA SER A 193 8.81 -5.32 -16.13
C SER A 193 7.31 -5.25 -16.47
N PRO A 194 6.41 -5.70 -15.57
CA PRO A 194 4.98 -5.70 -15.84
C PRO A 194 4.44 -4.27 -16.03
N ALA A 195 3.38 -4.12 -16.83
CA ALA A 195 2.70 -2.83 -16.95
C ALA A 195 1.70 -2.61 -15.82
N PHE A 196 1.47 -1.35 -15.45
CA PHE A 196 0.52 -1.02 -14.38
C PHE A 196 -0.93 -1.43 -14.73
N ALA A 197 -1.28 -1.40 -16.02
CA ALA A 197 -2.56 -1.90 -16.53
C ALA A 197 -2.79 -3.40 -16.24
N ASP A 198 -1.72 -4.18 -16.04
CA ASP A 198 -1.79 -5.62 -15.81
C ASP A 198 -2.06 -5.99 -14.35
N ILE A 199 -2.22 -5.00 -13.45
CA ILE A 199 -2.48 -5.25 -12.02
C ILE A 199 -3.84 -5.92 -11.81
N ALA A 200 -4.86 -5.54 -12.60
CA ALA A 200 -6.20 -6.09 -12.42
C ALA A 200 -6.21 -7.61 -12.66
N PRO A 201 -6.99 -8.39 -11.88
CA PRO A 201 -7.05 -9.83 -12.08
C PRO A 201 -7.70 -10.19 -13.42
N ASP A 202 -7.23 -11.27 -14.07
CA ASP A 202 -7.79 -11.76 -15.34
C ASP A 202 -9.15 -12.44 -15.13
N SER A 203 -9.27 -13.12 -13.99
CA SER A 203 -10.52 -13.75 -13.57
C SER A 203 -11.52 -12.71 -13.10
N THR A 204 -12.80 -12.93 -13.39
CA THR A 204 -13.87 -12.11 -12.81
C THR A 204 -13.79 -12.25 -11.29
N PRO A 205 -13.53 -11.16 -10.54
CA PRO A 205 -13.51 -11.23 -9.10
C PRO A 205 -14.90 -11.58 -8.59
N HIS A 206 -14.98 -12.52 -7.66
CA HIS A 206 -16.25 -12.92 -7.05
C HIS A 206 -16.31 -12.50 -5.59
N ARG A 207 -17.41 -11.85 -5.22
CA ARG A 207 -17.71 -11.45 -3.84
C ARG A 207 -18.20 -12.67 -3.07
N VAL A 208 -17.40 -13.11 -2.11
CA VAL A 208 -17.87 -13.98 -1.04
C VAL A 208 -17.81 -13.17 0.24
N ARG A 209 -18.77 -13.40 1.14
CA ARG A 209 -18.87 -12.68 2.42
C ARG A 209 -17.53 -12.64 3.17
N ASP A 210 -16.81 -13.75 3.12
CA ASP A 210 -15.63 -14.01 3.97
C ASP A 210 -14.29 -13.97 3.20
N VAL A 211 -14.32 -13.90 1.86
CA VAL A 211 -13.11 -13.90 1.02
C VAL A 211 -13.29 -13.10 -0.26
N PHE A 212 -12.20 -12.53 -0.73
CA PHE A 212 -12.03 -11.98 -2.07
C PHE A 212 -11.37 -13.03 -2.98
N CYS A 213 -12.05 -13.43 -4.05
CA CYS A 213 -11.54 -14.42 -5.00
C CYS A 213 -10.87 -13.73 -6.20
N HIS A 214 -9.63 -14.09 -6.51
CA HIS A 214 -8.88 -13.53 -7.64
C HIS A 214 -7.77 -14.49 -8.10
N ASN A 215 -7.65 -14.73 -9.41
CA ASN A 215 -6.56 -15.49 -10.07
C ASN A 215 -6.16 -16.79 -9.36
N ASP A 216 -7.13 -17.68 -9.13
CA ASP A 216 -6.98 -18.93 -8.38
C ASP A 216 -6.52 -18.79 -6.92
N LEU A 217 -6.58 -17.57 -6.39
CA LEU A 217 -6.34 -17.23 -5.00
C LEU A 217 -7.64 -16.83 -4.31
N LEU A 218 -7.61 -16.99 -3.00
CA LEU A 218 -8.56 -16.46 -2.04
C LEU A 218 -7.77 -15.54 -1.10
N SER A 219 -8.22 -14.30 -0.94
CA SER A 219 -7.69 -13.37 0.04
C SER A 219 -8.75 -13.03 1.07
N ALA A 220 -8.41 -13.15 2.35
CA ALA A 220 -9.23 -12.61 3.44
C ALA A 220 -8.45 -11.50 4.12
N THR A 221 -9.17 -10.45 4.50
CA THR A 221 -8.60 -9.26 5.11
C THR A 221 -9.29 -8.96 6.43
N TRP A 222 -8.50 -8.78 7.47
CA TRP A 222 -8.95 -8.37 8.79
C TRP A 222 -8.53 -6.94 9.05
N VAL A 223 -9.39 -6.19 9.71
CA VAL A 223 -9.11 -4.85 10.23
C VAL A 223 -8.62 -4.98 11.67
N ILE A 224 -7.52 -4.31 11.97
CA ILE A 224 -6.94 -4.21 13.30
C ILE A 224 -7.28 -2.81 13.84
N ALA A 225 -8.02 -2.78 14.95
CA ALA A 225 -8.42 -1.53 15.58
C ALA A 225 -7.20 -0.73 16.08
N PRO A 226 -7.21 0.62 16.01
CA PRO A 226 -6.07 1.46 16.41
C PRO A 226 -5.49 1.16 17.79
N HIS A 227 -6.37 0.98 18.80
CA HIS A 227 -5.98 0.67 20.17
C HIS A 227 -5.15 -0.62 20.32
N VAL A 228 -5.22 -1.56 19.36
CA VAL A 228 -4.42 -2.79 19.34
C VAL A 228 -2.96 -2.49 19.01
N LEU A 229 -2.67 -1.35 18.40
CA LEU A 229 -1.34 -0.92 17.98
C LEU A 229 -0.83 0.28 18.79
N GLU A 230 -1.60 0.76 19.76
CA GLU A 230 -1.29 1.95 20.56
C GLU A 230 -0.73 1.58 21.95
N PRO A 231 0.08 2.49 22.55
CA PRO A 231 0.49 2.36 23.94
C PRO A 231 -0.71 2.33 24.89
N PRO A 232 -0.63 1.67 26.07
CA PRO A 232 0.53 0.94 26.59
C PRO A 232 0.58 -0.53 26.16
N HIS A 233 -0.40 -0.99 25.36
CA HIS A 233 -0.64 -2.41 25.15
C HIS A 233 0.07 -2.99 23.92
N ALA A 234 0.51 -2.17 22.97
CA ALA A 234 1.24 -2.66 21.81
C ALA A 234 2.19 -1.63 21.23
N MET A 235 3.48 -1.95 21.25
CA MET A 235 4.47 -1.32 20.38
C MET A 235 5.42 -2.41 19.89
N GLY A 236 6.09 -3.13 20.80
CA GLY A 236 6.98 -4.24 20.43
C GLY A 236 6.31 -5.60 20.17
N SER A 237 5.57 -6.16 21.14
CA SER A 237 5.22 -7.60 21.12
C SER A 237 4.11 -7.98 20.13
N VAL A 238 3.03 -7.21 20.03
CA VAL A 238 1.94 -7.47 19.07
C VAL A 238 2.43 -7.28 17.65
N LEU A 239 3.09 -6.15 17.36
CA LEU A 239 3.59 -5.86 16.03
C LEU A 239 4.65 -6.89 15.59
N ALA A 240 5.55 -7.30 16.49
CA ALA A 240 6.50 -8.37 16.19
C ALA A 240 5.83 -9.69 15.81
N GLN A 241 4.73 -10.06 16.49
CA GLN A 241 3.98 -11.26 16.15
C GLN A 241 3.20 -11.12 14.84
N LEU A 242 2.67 -9.93 14.54
CA LEU A 242 1.98 -9.66 13.27
C LEU A 242 2.94 -9.65 12.07
N LEU A 243 4.20 -9.25 12.27
CA LEU A 243 5.27 -9.22 11.26
C LEU A 243 6.06 -10.53 11.18
N GLU A 244 5.73 -11.52 12.00
CA GLU A 244 6.41 -12.81 12.00
C GLU A 244 6.02 -13.60 10.74
N ARG A 245 7.04 -14.03 9.99
CA ARG A 245 6.86 -14.91 8.83
C ARG A 245 6.43 -16.30 9.32
N ASP A 246 5.30 -16.77 8.82
CA ASP A 246 4.68 -18.03 9.22
C ASP A 246 4.46 -18.92 7.98
N PRO A 247 5.13 -20.08 7.87
CA PRO A 247 4.93 -21.00 6.75
C PRO A 247 3.52 -21.56 6.63
N THR A 248 2.68 -21.49 7.67
CA THR A 248 1.28 -21.89 7.58
C THR A 248 0.41 -20.88 6.84
N THR A 249 0.86 -19.61 6.80
CA THR A 249 0.27 -18.52 6.03
C THR A 249 1.36 -17.82 5.20
N PRO A 250 1.94 -18.49 4.18
CA PRO A 250 3.13 -18.03 3.45
C PRO A 250 2.99 -16.65 2.84
N ARG A 251 1.75 -16.24 2.58
CA ARG A 251 1.42 -14.97 1.97
C ARG A 251 0.53 -14.14 2.87
N THR A 252 1.18 -13.24 3.61
CA THR A 252 0.55 -12.40 4.62
C THR A 252 1.02 -10.97 4.45
N ARG A 253 0.10 -10.01 4.42
CA ARG A 253 0.40 -8.59 4.28
C ARG A 253 -0.18 -7.80 5.44
N LEU A 254 0.67 -7.07 6.16
CA LEU A 254 0.26 -6.09 7.16
C LEU A 254 0.42 -4.69 6.58
N ALA A 255 -0.65 -3.90 6.60
CA ALA A 255 -0.61 -2.50 6.19
C ALA A 255 -1.12 -1.61 7.33
N ILE A 256 -0.30 -0.67 7.79
CA ILE A 256 -0.65 0.31 8.83
C ILE A 256 -0.82 1.66 8.16
N THR A 257 -1.96 2.30 8.37
CA THR A 257 -2.32 3.56 7.71
C THR A 257 -2.42 4.68 8.72
N TRP A 258 -1.73 5.79 8.44
CA TRP A 258 -1.94 7.10 9.07
C TRP A 258 -2.67 8.02 8.11
N ARG A 259 -3.59 8.83 8.62
CA ARG A 259 -4.44 9.74 7.86
C ARG A 259 -4.40 11.12 8.46
N ALA A 260 -4.46 12.15 7.61
CA ALA A 260 -4.63 13.51 8.07
C ALA A 260 -5.96 13.64 8.82
N THR A 261 -5.89 14.10 10.07
CA THR A 261 -7.07 14.44 10.86
C THR A 261 -7.31 15.94 10.74
N ARG A 262 -8.57 16.33 10.55
CA ARG A 262 -8.98 17.73 10.41
C ARG A 262 -9.49 18.30 11.73
N ILE A 263 -8.87 17.90 12.83
CA ILE A 263 -9.26 18.33 14.17
C ILE A 263 -8.04 19.00 14.76
N ALA A 264 -8.08 20.33 14.84
CA ALA A 264 -7.10 21.07 15.60
C ALA A 264 -7.27 20.76 17.08
N ASP A 265 -6.18 20.48 17.78
CA ASP A 265 -6.20 20.33 19.25
C ASP A 265 -6.53 21.66 19.95
N THR A 266 -6.34 22.80 19.27
CA THR A 266 -6.63 24.14 19.79
C THR A 266 -7.35 25.00 18.75
N ILE A 267 -8.40 25.70 19.18
CA ILE A 267 -9.10 26.71 18.37
C ILE A 267 -8.26 27.99 18.43
N HIS A 268 -7.78 28.49 17.29
CA HIS A 268 -7.07 29.75 17.26
C HIS A 268 -8.02 30.90 17.65
N PRO A 269 -7.69 31.74 18.66
CA PRO A 269 -8.63 32.70 19.24
C PRO A 269 -9.09 33.79 18.24
N ASP A 270 -8.25 34.14 17.27
CA ASP A 270 -8.54 35.18 16.27
C ASP A 270 -9.15 34.64 14.96
N ASP A 271 -9.27 33.32 14.78
CA ASP A 271 -9.81 32.73 13.55
C ASP A 271 -10.51 31.39 13.85
N PRO A 272 -11.78 31.42 14.30
CA PRO A 272 -12.54 30.21 14.65
C PRO A 272 -12.95 29.36 13.43
N ILE A 273 -12.72 29.85 12.19
CA ILE A 273 -12.97 29.09 10.95
C ILE A 273 -11.69 28.37 10.49
N ARG A 274 -10.51 28.86 10.87
CA ARG A 274 -9.28 28.04 10.94
C ARG A 274 -9.36 27.07 12.11
N LEU A 275 -10.31 26.13 12.04
CA LEU A 275 -10.09 24.79 12.59
C LEU A 275 -8.87 24.23 11.83
N THR A 276 -7.74 24.55 12.43
CA THR A 276 -6.37 24.57 11.97
C THR A 276 -5.95 23.16 11.55
N PHE A 277 -5.70 22.97 10.26
CA PHE A 277 -4.99 21.79 9.80
C PHE A 277 -3.58 21.82 10.40
N GLU A 278 -3.32 20.98 11.38
CA GLU A 278 -1.96 20.53 11.62
C GLU A 278 -1.69 19.39 10.62
N PRO A 279 -0.59 19.42 9.85
CA PRO A 279 -0.19 18.34 8.95
C PRO A 279 0.37 17.14 9.75
N ALA A 280 -0.32 16.79 10.82
CA ALA A 280 -0.10 15.58 11.58
C ALA A 280 -1.02 14.49 11.03
N LEU A 281 -0.42 13.34 10.74
CA LEU A 281 -1.17 12.14 10.38
C LEU A 281 -1.37 11.30 11.63
N GLN A 282 -2.61 11.05 12.01
CA GLN A 282 -2.94 10.14 13.10
C GLN A 282 -3.12 8.72 12.58
N ARG A 283 -2.72 7.71 13.36
CA ARG A 283 -2.96 6.31 13.02
C ARG A 283 -4.46 6.05 12.86
N PHE A 284 -4.85 5.69 11.64
CA PHE A 284 -6.24 5.38 11.30
C PHE A 284 -6.60 3.92 11.60
N GLY A 285 -5.63 3.02 11.46
CA GLY A 285 -5.79 1.60 11.74
C GLY A 285 -4.80 0.76 10.93
N ALA A 286 -4.99 -0.56 10.96
CA ALA A 286 -4.24 -1.45 10.09
C ALA A 286 -5.12 -2.54 9.48
N THR A 287 -4.66 -3.11 8.37
CA THR A 287 -5.27 -4.28 7.73
C THR A 287 -4.25 -5.41 7.65
N LEU A 288 -4.68 -6.62 7.99
CA LEU A 288 -3.94 -7.85 7.80
C LEU A 288 -4.63 -8.66 6.71
N THR A 289 -3.95 -8.94 5.61
CA THR A 289 -4.46 -9.79 4.54
C THR A 289 -3.70 -11.10 4.53
N ILE A 290 -4.41 -12.21 4.45
CA ILE A 290 -3.84 -13.53 4.18
C ILE A 290 -4.37 -13.99 2.83
N THR A 291 -3.47 -14.39 1.94
CA THR A 291 -3.80 -14.85 0.59
C THR A 291 -3.39 -16.30 0.45
N GLU A 292 -4.23 -17.10 -0.20
CA GLU A 292 -4.11 -18.54 -0.18
C GLU A 292 -4.60 -19.13 -1.50
N PRO A 293 -3.93 -20.14 -2.09
CA PRO A 293 -4.37 -20.74 -3.33
C PRO A 293 -5.62 -21.59 -3.09
N ARG A 294 -6.50 -21.63 -4.08
CA ARG A 294 -7.66 -22.53 -4.05
C ARG A 294 -7.22 -24.01 -3.99
N PRO A 295 -7.93 -24.87 -3.25
CA PRO A 295 -9.17 -24.61 -2.50
C PRO A 295 -8.96 -24.13 -1.05
N ARG A 296 -7.73 -23.82 -0.63
CA ARG A 296 -7.41 -23.50 0.77
C ARG A 296 -8.02 -22.15 1.15
N THR A 297 -8.76 -22.13 2.25
CA THR A 297 -9.37 -20.90 2.76
C THR A 297 -8.37 -20.18 3.67
N PRO A 298 -8.14 -18.87 3.48
CA PRO A 298 -7.30 -18.09 4.40
C PRO A 298 -7.84 -18.15 5.82
N SER A 299 -6.97 -18.42 6.79
CA SER A 299 -7.33 -18.38 8.22
C SER A 299 -6.29 -17.60 9.00
N VAL A 300 -6.75 -16.85 9.99
CA VAL A 300 -5.92 -16.09 10.92
C VAL A 300 -5.68 -16.86 12.23
N ASP A 301 -6.09 -18.13 12.34
CA ASP A 301 -6.08 -18.87 13.62
C ASP A 301 -4.66 -19.07 14.17
N ALA A 302 -3.69 -19.39 13.30
CA ALA A 302 -2.28 -19.54 13.69
C ALA A 302 -1.74 -18.25 14.31
N LEU A 303 -2.03 -17.10 13.67
CA LEU A 303 -1.65 -15.78 14.14
C LEU A 303 -2.42 -15.39 15.42
N ARG A 304 -3.74 -15.60 15.48
CA ARG A 304 -4.57 -15.26 16.64
C ARG A 304 -4.16 -16.03 17.89
N THR A 305 -3.63 -17.25 17.76
CA THR A 305 -3.18 -18.05 18.91
C THR A 305 -1.93 -17.46 19.56
N ARG A 306 -1.09 -16.76 18.79
CA ARG A 306 0.11 -16.08 19.30
C ARG A 306 -0.22 -14.75 19.99
N LEU A 307 -1.24 -14.05 19.50
CA LEU A 307 -1.64 -12.74 19.98
C LEU A 307 -2.17 -12.74 21.43
N PRO A 308 -1.88 -11.70 22.22
CA PRO A 308 -2.52 -11.50 23.53
C PRO A 308 -4.03 -11.29 23.38
N LEU A 309 -4.79 -11.59 24.44
CA LEU A 309 -6.26 -11.60 24.42
C LEU A 309 -6.87 -10.30 23.88
N PHE A 310 -6.38 -9.13 24.32
CA PHE A 310 -6.91 -7.85 23.86
C PHE A 310 -6.72 -7.65 22.34
N ALA A 311 -5.56 -8.04 21.80
CA ALA A 311 -5.28 -7.95 20.38
C ALA A 311 -6.19 -8.90 19.58
N ARG A 312 -6.44 -10.11 20.09
CA ARG A 312 -7.38 -11.07 19.46
C ARG A 312 -8.81 -10.54 19.34
N LEU A 313 -9.23 -9.66 20.25
CA LEU A 313 -10.55 -9.02 20.24
C LEU A 313 -10.62 -7.80 19.31
N GLY A 314 -9.48 -7.13 19.08
CA GLY A 314 -9.40 -5.97 18.21
C GLY A 314 -9.08 -6.29 16.74
N VAL A 315 -8.78 -7.55 16.40
CA VAL A 315 -8.71 -8.06 15.02
C VAL A 315 -10.10 -8.52 14.58
N ARG A 316 -10.67 -7.88 13.56
CA ARG A 316 -12.04 -8.12 13.07
C ARG A 316 -12.03 -8.47 11.59
N ASN A 317 -12.84 -9.44 11.18
CA ASN A 317 -12.95 -9.81 9.77
C ASN A 317 -13.61 -8.67 8.97
N GLY A 318 -13.04 -8.34 7.81
CA GLY A 318 -13.51 -7.33 6.86
C GLY A 318 -14.68 -7.80 5.99
N TYR A 319 -15.67 -8.44 6.60
CA TYR A 319 -16.81 -9.05 5.91
C TYR A 319 -17.38 -8.13 4.85
N ASP A 320 -17.70 -8.72 3.70
CA ASP A 320 -18.33 -8.05 2.56
C ASP A 320 -17.51 -6.92 1.91
N ARG A 321 -16.32 -6.60 2.43
CA ARG A 321 -15.46 -5.47 2.00
C ARG A 321 -14.02 -5.90 1.68
N HIS A 322 -13.85 -7.18 1.36
CA HIS A 322 -12.53 -7.78 1.21
C HIS A 322 -11.72 -7.20 0.05
N ALA A 323 -12.31 -6.89 -1.10
CA ALA A 323 -11.53 -6.37 -2.22
C ALA A 323 -11.07 -4.93 -1.97
N GLU A 324 -11.91 -4.09 -1.35
CA GLU A 324 -11.54 -2.71 -1.01
C GLU A 324 -10.45 -2.68 0.07
N LEU A 325 -10.61 -3.51 1.11
CA LEU A 325 -9.60 -3.65 2.17
C LEU A 325 -8.30 -4.26 1.64
N PHE A 326 -8.40 -5.25 0.76
CA PHE A 326 -7.25 -5.84 0.06
C PHE A 326 -6.50 -4.76 -0.70
N ALA A 327 -7.19 -3.99 -1.56
CA ALA A 327 -6.59 -2.95 -2.39
C ALA A 327 -5.95 -1.82 -1.56
N ALA A 328 -6.63 -1.36 -0.50
CA ALA A 328 -6.10 -0.38 0.45
C ALA A 328 -4.83 -0.89 1.15
N GLY A 329 -4.78 -2.20 1.46
CA GLY A 329 -3.64 -2.84 2.07
C GLY A 329 -2.41 -3.02 1.15
N ILE A 330 -2.53 -2.87 -0.18
CA ILE A 330 -1.38 -2.98 -1.09
C ILE A 330 -0.53 -1.71 -1.08
N GLY A 331 -1.07 -0.56 -0.70
CA GLY A 331 -0.34 0.72 -0.77
C GLY A 331 -0.25 1.32 -2.18
N LEU A 332 -1.14 0.94 -3.11
CA LEU A 332 -1.23 1.55 -4.45
C LEU A 332 -1.98 2.90 -4.45
N GLY A 333 -2.05 3.60 -3.31
CA GLY A 333 -2.78 4.86 -3.18
C GLY A 333 -4.30 4.73 -3.06
N VAL A 334 -4.80 3.52 -2.79
CA VAL A 334 -6.21 3.29 -2.46
C VAL A 334 -6.46 3.68 -1.01
N LEU A 335 -7.37 4.63 -0.81
CA LEU A 335 -7.67 5.27 0.46
C LEU A 335 -9.15 5.05 0.78
N LEU A 336 -9.43 4.41 1.92
CA LEU A 336 -10.80 4.18 2.39
C LEU A 336 -11.22 5.29 3.38
N PRO A 337 -12.49 5.71 3.36
CA PRO A 337 -13.57 5.21 2.49
C PRO A 337 -13.62 5.84 1.09
N GLU A 338 -12.74 6.80 0.75
CA GLU A 338 -12.88 7.66 -0.42
C GLU A 338 -12.90 6.92 -1.76
N HIS A 339 -12.14 5.82 -1.86
CA HIS A 339 -11.95 5.04 -3.09
C HIS A 339 -12.77 3.75 -3.13
N GLY A 340 -13.41 3.38 -2.01
CA GLY A 340 -14.20 2.16 -1.97
C GLY A 340 -15.50 2.33 -2.73
N ASP A 341 -15.94 1.26 -3.40
CA ASP A 341 -17.30 1.18 -3.88
C ASP A 341 -18.29 1.08 -2.69
N ILE A 342 -19.48 1.63 -2.85
CA ILE A 342 -20.57 1.63 -1.87
C ILE A 342 -21.75 0.81 -2.42
N THR A 343 -21.49 -0.18 -3.28
CA THR A 343 -22.54 -1.11 -3.70
C THR A 343 -23.03 -1.94 -2.50
N ASP A 344 -24.17 -1.53 -1.96
CA ASP A 344 -24.93 -2.18 -0.88
C ASP A 344 -25.50 -3.56 -1.26
N GLU A 345 -25.31 -3.99 -2.49
CA GLU A 345 -25.86 -5.25 -2.98
C GLU A 345 -25.00 -6.42 -2.48
N ALA A 346 -25.28 -6.87 -1.26
CA ALA A 346 -24.81 -8.16 -0.77
C ALA A 346 -25.20 -9.21 -1.81
N LEU A 347 -24.23 -9.67 -2.60
CA LEU A 347 -24.41 -10.76 -3.55
C LEU A 347 -24.65 -12.04 -2.73
N ARG A 348 -25.88 -12.20 -2.24
CA ARG A 348 -26.39 -13.44 -1.67
C ARG A 348 -26.47 -14.45 -2.80
N HIS A 349 -25.34 -15.06 -3.16
CA HIS A 349 -25.39 -16.24 -4.00
C HIS A 349 -25.85 -17.42 -3.16
N ARG A 350 -27.07 -17.86 -3.45
CA ARG A 350 -27.55 -19.21 -3.15
C ARG A 350 -26.53 -20.19 -3.75
N HIS A 351 -25.92 -21.01 -2.90
CA HIS A 351 -25.21 -22.20 -3.36
C HIS A 351 -26.10 -22.97 -4.34
N ARG A 352 -25.58 -23.22 -5.54
CA ARG A 352 -26.03 -24.32 -6.39
C ARG A 352 -24.84 -25.22 -6.62
#